data_AF-A0A7M7QAJ0-F1
#
_entry.id   AF-A0A7M7QAJ0-F1
#
_cell.length_a   1.000
_cell.length_b   1.000
_cell.length_c   1.000
_cell.angle_alpha   90.00
_cell.angle_beta   90.00
_cell.angle_gamma   90.00
#
_symmetry.space_group_name_H-M   'P 1'
#
loop_
_entity.id
_entity.type
_entity.pdbx_description
1 polymer ?
#
loop_
_entity_poly.entity_id
_entity_poly.type
_entity_poly.pdbx_seq_one_letter_code
_entity_poly.pdbx_strand_id
1 'polypeptide(L)'
;MANVRGPRPSVRRLLMATTNSILLYGAEVWAEAMEVKKYRKQITAVQRRGALRVACSYRTVSGEVVMIIAGVIPVDLLAIKRKRIYERRNEANKVTIATEERDRTMRKWQERWNECHQAKWTKTMI
;
A
#
# COMPACT_ATOMS: atom_id res chain seq x y z
N MET A 1 -24.51 1.03 -12.22
CA MET A 1 -23.07 1.41 -12.21
C MET A 1 -22.48 1.10 -10.83
N ALA A 2 -21.40 0.33 -10.74
CA ALA A 2 -20.96 -0.28 -9.46
C ALA A 2 -20.44 0.69 -8.38
N ASN A 3 -20.27 1.99 -8.70
CA ASN A 3 -19.70 2.99 -7.79
C ASN A 3 -20.71 4.08 -7.36
N VAL A 4 -21.96 4.06 -7.86
CA VAL A 4 -22.92 5.19 -7.70
C VAL A 4 -23.88 5.01 -6.51
N ARG A 5 -24.04 3.79 -5.98
CA ARG A 5 -24.91 3.49 -4.82
C ARG A 5 -24.29 2.48 -3.85
N GLY A 6 -22.96 2.43 -3.80
CA GLY A 6 -22.20 1.49 -2.96
C GLY A 6 -21.95 2.00 -1.54
N PRO A 7 -21.19 1.25 -0.72
CA PRO A 7 -20.83 1.64 0.64
C PRO A 7 -20.19 3.03 0.72
N ARG A 8 -20.35 3.71 1.86
CA ARG A 8 -19.70 5.00 2.15
C ARG A 8 -18.17 4.87 2.04
N PRO A 9 -17.43 5.96 1.72
CA PRO A 9 -15.96 5.93 1.63
C PRO A 9 -15.28 5.37 2.88
N SER A 10 -15.80 5.68 4.08
CA SER A 10 -15.31 5.14 5.36
C SER A 10 -15.37 3.61 5.41
N VAL A 11 -16.49 3.02 4.98
CA VAL A 11 -16.68 1.56 4.94
C VAL A 11 -15.72 0.92 3.93
N ARG A 12 -15.52 1.55 2.76
CA ARG A 12 -14.56 1.04 1.76
C ARG A 12 -13.13 1.05 2.27
N ARG A 13 -12.72 2.12 2.99
CA ARG A 13 -11.41 2.20 3.64
C ARG A 13 -11.27 1.16 4.76
N LEU A 14 -12.32 0.92 5.54
CA LEU A 14 -12.33 -0.12 6.56
C LEU A 14 -12.09 -1.51 5.94
N LEU A 15 -12.85 -1.87 4.91
CA LEU A 15 -12.66 -3.14 4.19
C LEU A 15 -11.25 -3.25 3.61
N MET A 16 -10.70 -2.15 3.11
CA MET A 16 -9.33 -2.10 2.60
C MET A 16 -8.29 -2.31 3.72
N ALA A 17 -8.49 -1.69 4.88
CA ALA A 17 -7.65 -1.87 6.06
C ALA A 17 -7.70 -3.32 6.56
N THR A 18 -8.89 -3.92 6.65
CA THR A 18 -9.07 -5.34 7.00
C THR A 18 -8.35 -6.26 6.00
N THR A 19 -8.50 -5.99 4.70
CA THR A 19 -7.81 -6.75 3.64
C THR A 19 -6.29 -6.63 3.79
N ASN A 20 -5.76 -5.42 4.01
CA ASN A 20 -4.34 -5.22 4.25
C ASN A 20 -3.87 -5.97 5.51
N SER A 21 -4.64 -5.99 6.59
CA SER A 21 -4.29 -6.75 7.81
C SER A 21 -4.18 -8.25 7.55
N ILE A 22 -5.12 -8.82 6.79
CA ILE A 22 -5.09 -10.24 6.40
C ILE A 22 -3.88 -10.51 5.50
N LEU A 23 -3.67 -9.68 4.47
CA LEU A 23 -2.55 -9.83 3.55
C LEU A 23 -1.20 -9.73 4.25
N LEU A 24 -1.11 -8.92 5.30
CA LEU A 24 0.14 -8.62 6.03
C LEU A 24 0.36 -9.53 7.24
N TYR A 25 -0.46 -10.56 7.41
CA TYR A 25 -0.25 -11.57 8.43
C TYR A 25 1.04 -12.35 8.14
N GLY A 26 1.91 -12.48 9.14
CA GLY A 26 3.21 -13.15 9.01
C GLY A 26 4.20 -12.45 8.06
N ALA A 27 4.00 -11.16 7.77
CA ALA A 27 4.85 -10.41 6.83
C ALA A 27 6.34 -10.44 7.19
N GLU A 28 6.67 -10.54 8.46
CA GLU A 28 8.04 -10.73 8.94
C GLU A 28 8.76 -11.95 8.35
N VAL A 29 8.02 -13.00 7.98
CA VAL A 29 8.56 -14.22 7.38
C VAL A 29 8.66 -14.09 5.87
N TRP A 30 7.59 -13.61 5.20
CA TRP A 30 7.52 -13.66 3.74
C TRP A 30 7.86 -12.35 3.03
N ALA A 31 8.12 -11.23 3.75
CA ALA A 31 8.35 -9.92 3.11
C ALA A 31 9.46 -9.93 2.06
N GLU A 32 10.52 -10.74 2.24
CA GLU A 32 11.61 -10.88 1.27
C GLU A 32 11.16 -11.49 -0.06
N ALA A 33 10.13 -12.35 -0.05
CA ALA A 33 9.57 -12.90 -1.28
C ALA A 33 9.00 -11.81 -2.21
N MET A 34 8.75 -10.59 -1.70
CA MET A 34 8.31 -9.46 -2.51
C MET A 34 9.37 -8.94 -3.48
N GLU A 35 10.63 -9.37 -3.35
CA GLU A 35 11.66 -9.13 -4.38
C GLU A 35 11.27 -9.78 -5.72
N VAL A 36 10.57 -10.91 -5.67
CA VAL A 36 10.08 -11.60 -6.86
C VAL A 36 8.89 -10.85 -7.46
N LYS A 37 9.09 -10.27 -8.63
CA LYS A 37 8.09 -9.49 -9.37
C LYS A 37 6.76 -10.22 -9.56
N LYS A 38 6.78 -11.56 -9.73
CA LYS A 38 5.57 -12.38 -9.88
C LYS A 38 4.69 -12.34 -8.63
N TYR A 39 5.26 -12.56 -7.44
CA TYR A 39 4.53 -12.54 -6.18
C TYR A 39 4.03 -11.13 -5.85
N ARG A 40 4.89 -10.13 -6.07
CA ARG A 40 4.50 -8.72 -5.93
C ARG A 40 3.29 -8.37 -6.80
N LYS A 41 3.27 -8.77 -8.07
CA LYS A 41 2.12 -8.53 -8.97
C LYS A 41 0.83 -9.18 -8.47
N GLN A 42 0.90 -10.40 -7.95
CA GLN A 42 -0.28 -11.12 -7.45
C GLN A 42 -0.89 -10.42 -6.24
N ILE A 43 -0.07 -10.04 -5.26
CA ILE A 43 -0.57 -9.38 -4.04
C ILE A 43 -1.06 -7.95 -4.33
N THR A 44 -0.38 -7.21 -5.21
CA THR A 44 -0.83 -5.89 -5.68
C THR A 44 -2.16 -5.98 -6.41
N ALA A 45 -2.46 -7.06 -7.14
CA ALA A 45 -3.75 -7.22 -7.82
C ALA A 45 -4.93 -7.28 -6.83
N VAL A 46 -4.74 -7.88 -5.66
CA VAL A 46 -5.76 -7.90 -4.58
C VAL A 46 -5.98 -6.49 -4.05
N GLN A 47 -4.89 -5.81 -3.69
CA GLN A 47 -4.92 -4.45 -3.16
C GLN A 47 -5.55 -3.47 -4.17
N ARG A 48 -5.22 -3.60 -5.45
CA ARG A 48 -5.78 -2.81 -6.54
C ARG A 48 -7.30 -2.87 -6.61
N ARG A 49 -7.90 -4.05 -6.41
CA ARG A 49 -9.36 -4.21 -6.42
C ARG A 49 -10.02 -3.36 -5.35
N GLY A 50 -9.44 -3.30 -4.15
CA GLY A 50 -9.90 -2.45 -3.07
C GLY A 50 -9.68 -0.96 -3.37
N ALA A 51 -8.49 -0.60 -3.85
CA ALA A 51 -8.14 0.79 -4.20
C ALA A 51 -9.10 1.39 -5.25
N LEU A 52 -9.47 0.63 -6.29
CA LEU A 52 -10.48 1.04 -7.28
C LEU A 52 -11.83 1.39 -6.64
N ARG A 53 -12.23 0.67 -5.59
CA ARG A 53 -13.48 0.93 -4.86
C ARG A 53 -13.35 2.16 -3.97
N VAL A 54 -12.22 2.32 -3.28
CA VAL A 54 -11.96 3.48 -2.42
C VAL A 54 -11.96 4.78 -3.25
N ALA A 55 -11.28 4.77 -4.39
CA ALA A 55 -11.16 5.92 -5.28
C ALA A 55 -12.34 6.10 -6.26
N CYS A 56 -13.34 5.21 -6.22
CA CYS A 56 -14.46 5.19 -7.18
C CYS A 56 -14.05 5.19 -8.66
N SER A 57 -12.83 4.75 -8.98
CA SER A 57 -12.24 4.90 -10.31
C SER A 57 -12.65 3.79 -11.30
N TYR A 58 -12.45 4.05 -12.60
CA TYR A 58 -12.66 3.07 -13.66
C TYR A 58 -11.64 1.92 -13.61
N ARG A 59 -12.04 0.74 -14.12
CA ARG A 59 -11.20 -0.47 -14.14
C ARG A 59 -9.93 -0.34 -14.99
N THR A 60 -9.88 0.63 -15.91
CA THR A 60 -8.76 0.89 -16.81
C THR A 60 -7.65 1.74 -16.19
N VAL A 61 -7.93 2.44 -15.09
CA VAL A 61 -6.92 3.25 -14.37
C VAL A 61 -5.77 2.35 -13.92
N SER A 62 -4.51 2.74 -14.13
CA SER A 62 -3.38 1.89 -13.78
C SER A 62 -3.33 1.54 -12.28
N GLY A 63 -2.62 0.45 -11.93
CA GLY A 63 -2.50 -0.02 -10.55
C GLY A 63 -1.82 1.00 -9.63
N GLU A 64 -0.69 1.55 -10.06
CA GLU A 64 0.07 2.55 -9.30
C GLU A 64 -0.76 3.82 -9.10
N VAL A 65 -1.39 4.35 -10.16
CA VAL A 65 -2.22 5.58 -10.09
C VAL A 65 -3.37 5.41 -9.11
N VAL A 66 -4.09 4.28 -9.14
CA VAL A 66 -5.23 4.11 -8.23
C VAL A 66 -4.79 3.99 -6.77
N MET A 67 -3.61 3.44 -6.49
CA MET A 67 -3.07 3.37 -5.13
C MET A 67 -2.77 4.76 -4.58
N ILE A 68 -2.23 5.66 -5.42
CA ILE A 68 -2.04 7.08 -5.08
C ILE A 68 -3.37 7.76 -4.77
N ILE A 69 -4.34 7.69 -5.70
CA ILE A 69 -5.64 8.36 -5.53
C ILE A 69 -6.39 7.81 -4.31
N ALA A 70 -6.26 6.51 -4.02
CA ALA A 70 -6.89 5.88 -2.87
C ALA A 70 -6.17 6.16 -1.53
N GLY A 71 -4.96 6.74 -1.55
CA GLY A 71 -4.12 6.93 -0.36
C GLY A 71 -3.66 5.60 0.24
N VAL A 72 -3.43 4.58 -0.59
CA VAL A 72 -3.09 3.22 -0.18
C VAL A 72 -1.63 2.93 -0.49
N ILE A 73 -0.82 2.75 0.56
CA ILE A 73 0.57 2.34 0.43
C ILE A 73 0.62 0.91 -0.16
N PRO A 74 1.45 0.65 -1.20
CA PRO A 74 1.67 -0.68 -1.76
C PRO A 74 2.02 -1.72 -0.68
N VAL A 75 1.36 -2.87 -0.75
CA VAL A 75 1.44 -3.94 0.26
C VAL A 75 2.86 -4.50 0.42
N ASP A 76 3.66 -4.51 -0.64
CA ASP A 76 5.07 -4.91 -0.60
C ASP A 76 5.90 -3.97 0.29
N LEU A 77 5.67 -2.66 0.18
CA LEU A 77 6.32 -1.68 1.06
C LEU A 77 5.84 -1.82 2.51
N LEU A 78 4.54 -2.08 2.71
CA LEU A 78 3.99 -2.34 4.05
C LEU A 78 4.55 -3.62 4.69
N ALA A 79 4.81 -4.65 3.90
CA ALA A 79 5.39 -5.91 4.37
C ALA A 79 6.83 -5.70 4.83
N ILE A 80 7.65 -5.03 4.01
CA ILE A 80 9.03 -4.65 4.36
C ILE A 80 9.06 -3.80 5.65
N LYS A 81 8.14 -2.83 5.77
CA LYS A 81 8.01 -2.03 6.99
C LYS A 81 7.74 -2.89 8.23
N ARG A 82 6.78 -3.83 8.13
CA ARG A 82 6.45 -4.76 9.23
C ARG A 82 7.65 -5.61 9.63
N LYS A 83 8.37 -6.15 8.65
CA LYS A 83 9.59 -6.94 8.90
C LYS A 83 10.64 -6.13 9.68
N ARG A 84 10.94 -4.91 9.27
CA ARG A 84 11.92 -4.05 9.95
C ARG A 84 11.53 -3.69 11.38
N ILE A 85 10.25 -3.37 11.61
CA ILE A 85 9.74 -3.14 12.96
C ILE A 85 9.88 -4.40 13.82
N TYR A 86 9.62 -5.58 13.24
CA TYR A 86 9.76 -6.86 13.93
C TYR A 86 11.22 -7.21 14.28
N GLU A 87 12.17 -6.90 13.40
CA GLU A 87 13.61 -7.06 13.64
C GLU A 87 14.10 -6.16 14.79
N ARG A 88 13.59 -4.92 14.85
CA ARG A 88 13.91 -3.93 15.88
C ARG A 88 13.05 -4.03 17.14
N ARG A 89 12.28 -5.12 17.32
CA ARG A 89 11.28 -5.24 18.40
C ARG A 89 11.84 -5.18 19.82
N ASN A 90 13.13 -5.51 19.99
CA ASN A 90 13.81 -5.53 21.29
C ASN A 90 14.33 -4.15 21.71
N GLU A 91 14.26 -3.14 20.83
CA GLU A 91 14.67 -1.78 21.15
C GLU A 91 13.62 -1.07 22.04
N ALA A 92 14.08 -0.26 22.99
CA ALA A 92 13.20 0.44 23.94
C ALA A 92 12.32 1.52 23.26
N ASN A 93 12.83 2.18 22.22
CA ASN A 93 12.20 3.35 21.62
C ASN A 93 11.19 2.99 20.50
N LYS A 94 10.15 2.22 20.83
CA LYS A 94 9.16 1.73 19.86
C LYS A 94 8.48 2.82 19.04
N VAL A 95 8.20 3.98 19.66
CA VAL A 95 7.53 5.11 19.00
C VAL A 95 8.43 5.75 17.95
N THR A 96 9.70 5.98 18.24
CA THR A 96 10.64 6.58 17.28
C THR A 96 10.87 5.64 16.10
N ILE A 97 11.03 4.34 16.36
CA ILE A 97 11.18 3.30 15.33
C ILE A 97 9.96 3.27 14.39
N ALA A 98 8.75 3.36 14.94
CA ALA A 98 7.53 3.37 14.15
C ALA A 98 7.44 4.62 13.24
N THR A 99 7.85 5.79 13.74
CA THR A 99 7.89 7.04 12.98
C THR A 99 8.97 6.99 11.89
N GLU A 100 10.19 6.58 12.23
CA GLU A 100 11.30 6.41 11.28
C GLU A 100 10.93 5.47 10.13
N GLU A 101 10.38 4.29 10.44
CA GLU A 101 10.01 3.32 9.41
C GLU A 101 8.79 3.77 8.61
N ARG A 102 7.88 4.57 9.19
CA ARG A 102 6.80 5.24 8.44
C ARG A 102 7.40 6.21 7.43
N ASP A 103 8.29 7.09 7.84
CA ASP A 103 8.91 8.10 6.96
C ASP A 103 9.72 7.44 5.85
N ARG A 104 10.50 6.41 6.20
CA ARG A 104 11.25 5.60 5.23
C ARG A 104 10.34 4.91 4.22
N THR A 105 9.19 4.41 4.66
CA THR A 105 8.19 3.81 3.77
C THR A 105 7.58 4.85 2.84
N MET A 106 7.25 6.04 3.37
CA MET A 106 6.69 7.14 2.57
C MET A 106 7.69 7.64 1.51
N ARG A 107 8.97 7.81 1.87
CA ARG A 107 10.03 8.18 0.91
C ARG A 107 10.18 7.17 -0.21
N LYS A 108 10.27 5.88 0.12
CA LYS A 108 10.32 4.80 -0.88
C LYS A 108 9.10 4.77 -1.79
N TRP A 109 7.92 5.04 -1.25
CA TRP A 109 6.71 5.11 -2.05
C TRP A 109 6.76 6.30 -3.01
N GLN A 110 7.22 7.45 -2.54
CA GLN A 110 7.42 8.67 -3.34
C GLN A 110 8.48 8.48 -4.46
N GLU A 111 9.58 7.80 -4.17
CA GLU A 111 10.61 7.42 -5.16
C GLU A 111 10.00 6.54 -6.27
N ARG A 112 9.32 5.46 -5.88
CA ARG A 112 8.63 4.56 -6.83
C ARG A 112 7.61 5.29 -7.69
N TRP A 113 6.92 6.27 -7.13
CA TRP A 113 5.98 7.09 -7.88
C TRP A 113 6.67 8.04 -8.85
N ASN A 114 7.78 8.65 -8.46
CA ASN A 114 8.58 9.52 -9.32
C ASN A 114 9.16 8.81 -10.55
N GLU A 115 9.49 7.53 -10.40
CA GLU A 115 9.97 6.64 -11.47
C GLU A 115 8.83 6.16 -12.39
N CYS A 116 7.57 6.29 -11.98
CA CYS A 116 6.44 5.86 -12.79
C CYS A 116 6.25 6.80 -14.00
N HIS A 117 6.28 6.24 -15.22
CA HIS A 117 6.02 6.99 -16.44
C HIS A 117 4.56 7.44 -16.61
N GLN A 118 3.65 6.91 -15.80
CA GLN A 118 2.21 7.18 -15.86
C GLN A 118 1.87 8.43 -15.02
N ALA A 119 1.07 9.35 -15.59
CA ALA A 119 0.57 10.55 -14.90
C ALA A 119 1.66 11.49 -14.32
N LYS A 120 2.59 11.93 -15.19
CA LYS A 120 3.69 12.87 -14.86
C LYS A 120 3.27 14.20 -14.20
N TRP A 121 2.01 14.59 -14.30
CA TRP A 121 1.51 15.89 -13.81
C TRP A 121 1.16 15.91 -12.31
N THR A 122 1.25 14.77 -11.61
CA THR A 122 0.92 14.64 -10.17
C THR A 122 2.07 13.96 -9.42
N LYS A 123 3.29 14.52 -9.44
CA LYS A 123 4.45 13.87 -8.80
C LYS A 123 4.53 13.99 -7.28
N THR A 124 3.81 14.93 -6.67
CA THR A 124 3.80 15.06 -5.20
C THR A 124 2.60 14.31 -4.63
N MET A 125 2.84 13.38 -3.71
CA MET A 125 1.76 12.80 -2.91
C MET A 125 1.25 13.83 -1.90
N ILE A 126 -0.08 13.92 -1.74
CA ILE A 126 -0.75 14.82 -0.80
C ILE A 126 -0.92 14.12 0.55
#